data_AF-A0A9E2PEA0-F1
#
_entry.id   AF-A0A9E2PEA0-F1
#
_cell.length_a   1.000
_cell.length_b   1.000
_cell.length_c   1.000
_cell.angle_alpha   90.00
_cell.angle_beta   90.00
_cell.angle_gamma   90.00
#
_symmetry.space_group_name_H-M   'P 1'
#
loop_
_entity.id
_entity.type
_entity.pdbx_description
1 polymer ?
#
loop_
_entity_poly.entity_id
_entity_poly.type
_entity_poly.pdbx_seq_one_letter_code
_entity_poly.pdbx_strand_id
1 'polypeptide(L)'
;SLKKFKKIVSKETMVSKIKCALDARNDPDFIIAARTDADIVSMEEQIDRCNAYAEAGADMVTPLPQTREEFERVAKEIKAPLWVYLSPMVGITPKEMEEMGVRGLVAYPVELLFAATKAMMDMAAELRTKGTVHETADRIKALDYRSFFNFIGLRQSLDVDNKFPFTLSK
;
A
#
# COMPACT_ATOMS: atom_id res chain seq x y z
N SER A 1 -0.91 9.45 20.39
CA SER A 1 -0.63 8.33 19.49
C SER A 1 -1.89 7.48 19.29
N LEU A 2 -2.20 7.07 18.05
CA LEU A 2 -3.31 6.16 17.73
C LEU A 2 -3.08 4.73 18.29
N LYS A 3 -1.84 4.37 18.63
CA LYS A 3 -1.47 3.08 19.23
C LYS A 3 -2.35 2.70 20.44
N LYS A 4 -2.78 3.69 21.23
CA LYS A 4 -3.62 3.47 22.44
C LYS A 4 -4.99 2.86 22.17
N PHE A 5 -5.47 2.89 20.93
CA PHE A 5 -6.76 2.32 20.53
C PHE A 5 -6.62 0.98 19.81
N LYS A 6 -5.39 0.57 19.46
CA LYS A 6 -5.17 -0.72 18.83
C LYS A 6 -5.36 -1.84 19.87
N LYS A 7 -5.93 -2.95 19.41
CA LYS A 7 -6.03 -4.20 20.16
C LYS A 7 -5.55 -5.32 19.25
N ILE A 8 -4.79 -6.25 19.80
CA ILE A 8 -4.32 -7.44 19.09
C ILE A 8 -4.86 -8.70 19.77
N VAL A 9 -5.11 -9.74 18.97
CA VAL A 9 -5.46 -11.06 19.47
C VAL A 9 -4.21 -11.83 19.92
N SER A 10 -4.40 -12.96 20.61
CA SER A 10 -3.29 -13.85 20.94
C SER A 10 -2.58 -14.38 19.68
N LYS A 11 -1.32 -14.79 19.81
CA LYS A 11 -0.53 -15.34 18.70
C LYS A 11 -1.18 -16.60 18.14
N GLU A 12 -1.68 -17.47 19.03
CA GLU A 12 -2.35 -18.74 18.72
C GLU A 12 -3.66 -18.52 17.95
N THR A 13 -4.40 -17.47 18.31
CA THR A 13 -5.62 -17.07 17.61
C THR A 13 -5.30 -16.65 16.18
N MET A 14 -4.24 -15.86 15.98
CA MET A 14 -3.85 -15.42 14.63
C MET A 14 -3.30 -16.58 13.80
N VAL A 15 -2.50 -17.48 14.39
CA VAL A 15 -2.04 -18.72 13.74
C VAL A 15 -3.22 -19.57 13.26
N SER A 16 -4.26 -19.72 14.09
CA SER A 16 -5.48 -20.44 13.69
C SER A 16 -6.20 -19.80 12.51
N LYS A 17 -6.25 -18.45 12.46
CA LYS A 17 -6.81 -17.71 11.32
C LYS A 17 -6.00 -17.91 10.04
N ILE A 18 -4.67 -17.92 10.13
CA ILE A 18 -3.79 -18.18 8.98
C ILE A 18 -4.05 -19.59 8.42
N LYS A 19 -4.10 -20.60 9.29
CA LYS A 19 -4.41 -21.98 8.89
C LYS A 19 -5.78 -22.10 8.22
N CYS A 20 -6.78 -21.39 8.75
CA CYS A 20 -8.13 -21.32 8.14
C CYS A 20 -8.10 -20.67 6.75
N ALA A 21 -7.33 -19.58 6.58
CA ALA A 21 -7.18 -18.94 5.28
C ALA A 21 -6.46 -19.85 4.26
N LEU A 22 -5.45 -20.60 4.71
CA LEU A 22 -4.73 -21.57 3.88
C LEU A 22 -5.62 -22.74 3.46
N ASP A 23 -6.45 -23.25 4.35
CA ASP A 23 -7.42 -24.32 4.06
C ASP A 23 -8.47 -23.88 3.02
N ALA A 24 -8.92 -22.62 3.11
CA ALA A 24 -9.87 -22.05 2.16
C ALA A 24 -9.25 -21.62 0.81
N ARG A 25 -7.92 -21.73 0.63
CA ARG A 25 -7.23 -21.27 -0.58
C ARG A 25 -7.51 -22.23 -1.74
N ASN A 26 -8.21 -21.72 -2.76
CA ASN A 26 -8.57 -22.47 -3.97
C ASN A 26 -7.73 -22.11 -5.21
N ASP A 27 -6.93 -21.04 -5.13
CA ASP A 27 -6.03 -20.60 -6.20
C ASP A 27 -4.59 -20.66 -5.68
N PRO A 28 -3.70 -21.47 -6.28
CA PRO A 28 -2.31 -21.57 -5.85
C PRO A 28 -1.52 -20.27 -6.05
N ASP A 29 -1.96 -19.37 -6.93
CA ASP A 29 -1.32 -18.08 -7.16
C ASP A 29 -1.78 -17.00 -6.14
N PHE A 30 -2.75 -17.33 -5.27
CA PHE A 30 -3.23 -16.43 -4.24
C PHE A 30 -2.28 -16.38 -3.03
N ILE A 31 -1.71 -15.19 -2.80
CA ILE A 31 -0.76 -14.93 -1.72
C ILE A 31 -1.49 -14.59 -0.41
N ILE A 32 -1.16 -15.32 0.66
CA ILE A 32 -1.63 -15.06 2.03
C ILE A 32 -0.53 -14.33 2.81
N ALA A 33 -0.70 -13.03 2.99
CA ALA A 33 0.18 -12.20 3.81
C ALA A 33 -0.36 -12.00 5.23
N ALA A 34 0.42 -12.41 6.24
CA ALA A 34 0.04 -12.29 7.65
C ALA A 34 0.65 -11.03 8.31
N ARG A 35 -0.22 -10.10 8.69
CA ARG A 35 0.17 -8.84 9.34
C ARG A 35 0.09 -8.91 10.87
N THR A 36 1.03 -8.24 11.53
CA THR A 36 0.99 -7.99 12.98
C THR A 36 1.01 -6.50 13.30
N ASP A 37 0.16 -6.09 14.24
CA ASP A 37 0.14 -4.75 14.84
C ASP A 37 0.71 -4.79 16.28
N ALA A 38 1.65 -5.70 16.54
CA ALA A 38 2.33 -5.83 17.83
C ALA A 38 3.35 -4.70 18.11
N ASP A 39 3.39 -3.66 17.28
CA ASP A 39 4.14 -2.41 17.51
C ASP A 39 3.69 -1.61 18.74
N ILE A 40 2.56 -2.04 19.33
CA ILE A 40 2.03 -1.54 20.60
C ILE A 40 2.54 -2.33 21.81
N VAL A 41 3.19 -3.48 21.59
CA VAL A 41 3.71 -4.36 22.65
C VAL A 41 5.23 -4.21 22.72
N SER A 42 5.95 -4.72 21.72
CA SER A 42 7.40 -4.60 21.61
C SER A 42 7.88 -5.00 20.21
N MET A 43 9.16 -4.76 19.91
CA MET A 43 9.78 -5.23 18.68
C MET A 43 9.93 -6.76 18.66
N GLU A 44 10.26 -7.33 19.82
CA GLU A 44 10.44 -8.77 20.01
C GLU A 44 9.13 -9.53 19.75
N GLU A 45 8.00 -9.00 20.24
CA GLU A 45 6.67 -9.59 20.01
C GLU A 45 6.28 -9.52 18.52
N GLN A 46 6.67 -8.45 17.80
CA GLN A 46 6.43 -8.38 16.36
C GLN A 46 7.20 -9.45 15.60
N ILE A 47 8.50 -9.60 15.90
CA ILE A 47 9.38 -10.57 15.24
C ILE A 47 8.92 -12.00 15.54
N ASP A 48 8.66 -12.32 16.81
CA ASP A 48 8.17 -13.63 17.24
C ASP A 48 6.85 -14.01 16.54
N ARG A 49 5.90 -13.08 16.47
CA ARG A 49 4.65 -13.29 15.73
C ARG A 49 4.88 -13.51 14.25
N CYS A 50 5.68 -12.69 13.59
CA CYS A 50 5.97 -12.86 12.17
C CYS A 50 6.59 -14.23 11.87
N ASN A 51 7.55 -14.67 12.68
CA ASN A 51 8.13 -16.01 12.51
C ASN A 51 7.10 -17.11 12.75
N ALA A 52 6.27 -17.01 13.80
CA ALA A 52 5.19 -17.98 14.04
C ALA A 52 4.13 -17.99 12.91
N TYR A 53 3.86 -16.85 12.29
CA TYR A 53 2.91 -16.75 11.17
C TYR A 53 3.49 -17.37 9.90
N ALA A 54 4.79 -17.19 9.65
CA ALA A 54 5.51 -17.86 8.58
C ALA A 54 5.55 -19.39 8.78
N GLU A 55 5.85 -19.84 10.00
CA GLU A 55 5.80 -21.27 10.37
C GLU A 55 4.39 -21.87 10.20
N ALA A 56 3.34 -21.07 10.40
CA ALA A 56 1.97 -21.48 10.14
C ALA A 56 1.62 -21.61 8.64
N GLY A 57 2.51 -21.16 7.75
CA GLY A 57 2.38 -21.28 6.30
C GLY A 57 1.99 -19.99 5.57
N ALA A 58 2.03 -18.82 6.22
CA ALA A 58 1.83 -17.56 5.51
C ALA A 58 2.92 -17.34 4.45
N ASP A 59 2.53 -17.00 3.23
CA ASP A 59 3.48 -16.80 2.11
C ASP A 59 4.34 -15.53 2.32
N MET A 60 3.79 -14.53 3.01
CA MET A 60 4.49 -13.30 3.41
C MET A 60 4.07 -12.86 4.81
N VAL A 61 4.88 -12.02 5.45
CA VAL A 61 4.55 -11.41 6.75
C VAL A 61 4.78 -9.89 6.75
N THR A 62 3.98 -9.18 7.54
CA THR A 62 4.01 -7.71 7.61
C THR A 62 4.20 -7.25 9.06
N PRO A 63 5.45 -6.97 9.48
CA PRO A 63 5.72 -6.21 10.70
C PRO A 63 5.46 -4.71 10.49
N LEU A 64 5.54 -3.91 11.57
CA LEU A 64 5.37 -2.46 11.53
C LEU A 64 6.59 -1.71 12.12
N PRO A 65 7.79 -1.88 11.53
CA PRO A 65 8.97 -1.08 11.91
C PRO A 65 8.75 0.41 11.58
N GLN A 66 9.31 1.28 12.40
CA GLN A 66 9.16 2.74 12.36
C GLN A 66 10.49 3.48 12.19
N THR A 67 11.62 2.83 12.49
CA THR A 67 12.97 3.40 12.37
C THR A 67 13.88 2.50 11.53
N ARG A 68 15.01 3.05 11.08
CA ARG A 68 16.02 2.28 10.33
C ARG A 68 16.52 1.07 11.10
N GLU A 69 16.77 1.24 12.39
CA GLU A 69 17.23 0.17 13.27
C GLU A 69 16.18 -0.94 13.38
N GLU A 70 14.90 -0.59 13.45
CA GLU A 70 13.81 -1.57 13.43
C GLU A 70 13.72 -2.29 12.07
N PHE A 71 13.93 -1.59 10.96
CA PHE A 71 14.00 -2.19 9.62
C PHE A 71 15.15 -3.19 9.48
N GLU A 72 16.34 -2.85 9.99
CA GLU A 72 17.50 -3.74 10.01
C GLU A 72 17.24 -4.99 10.87
N ARG A 73 16.59 -4.81 12.02
CA ARG A 73 16.20 -5.93 12.89
C ARG A 73 15.20 -6.87 12.21
N VAL A 74 14.12 -6.36 11.62
CA VAL A 74 13.15 -7.25 10.92
C VAL A 74 13.80 -7.99 9.77
N ALA A 75 14.66 -7.34 8.99
CA ALA A 75 15.36 -7.95 7.86
C ALA A 75 16.27 -9.09 8.33
N LYS A 76 16.93 -8.92 9.48
CA LYS A 76 17.83 -9.92 10.06
C LYS A 76 17.11 -11.06 10.74
N GLU A 77 16.07 -10.76 11.53
CA GLU A 77 15.49 -11.69 12.51
C GLU A 77 14.26 -12.44 11.99
N ILE A 78 13.54 -11.90 11.00
CA ILE A 78 12.38 -12.58 10.41
C ILE A 78 12.81 -13.45 9.24
N LYS A 79 12.44 -14.73 9.24
CA LYS A 79 12.85 -15.73 8.24
C LYS A 79 11.77 -16.00 7.20
N ALA A 80 11.20 -14.94 6.63
CA ALA A 80 10.13 -15.03 5.64
C ALA A 80 10.13 -13.82 4.71
N PRO A 81 9.50 -13.91 3.51
CA PRO A 81 9.25 -12.75 2.69
C PRO A 81 8.46 -11.67 3.44
N LEU A 82 8.96 -10.44 3.39
CA LEU A 82 8.41 -9.30 4.08
C LEU A 82 7.58 -8.46 3.12
N TRP A 83 6.36 -8.10 3.54
CA TRP A 83 5.61 -7.01 2.94
C TRP A 83 5.62 -5.83 3.91
N VAL A 84 6.41 -4.79 3.59
CA VAL A 84 6.66 -3.65 4.48
C VAL A 84 6.10 -2.36 3.91
N TYR A 85 5.65 -1.48 4.80
CA TYR A 85 5.12 -0.17 4.43
C TYR A 85 6.21 0.86 4.70
N LEU A 86 6.58 1.62 3.67
CA LEU A 86 7.67 2.57 3.76
C LEU A 86 7.12 4.00 3.70
N SER A 87 7.19 4.68 4.84
CA SER A 87 6.90 6.11 4.87
C SER A 87 8.10 6.91 4.33
N PRO A 88 7.88 7.91 3.45
CA PRO A 88 8.96 8.78 2.98
C PRO A 88 9.67 9.54 4.11
N MET A 89 9.05 9.66 5.29
CA MET A 89 9.64 10.33 6.45
C MET A 89 10.72 9.51 7.16
N VAL A 90 10.81 8.19 6.91
CA VAL A 90 11.83 7.33 7.52
C VAL A 90 13.20 7.53 6.84
N GLY A 91 13.23 8.07 5.62
CA GLY A 91 14.48 8.32 4.90
C GLY A 91 15.24 7.05 4.52
N ILE A 92 14.52 5.97 4.23
CA ILE A 92 15.05 4.71 3.70
C ILE A 92 14.46 4.53 2.31
N THR A 93 15.26 4.07 1.36
CA THR A 93 14.84 3.71 0.01
C THR A 93 14.58 2.21 -0.13
N PRO A 94 13.78 1.77 -1.11
CA PRO A 94 13.63 0.34 -1.40
C PRO A 94 14.96 -0.37 -1.68
N LYS A 95 15.92 0.34 -2.30
CA LYS A 95 17.26 -0.18 -2.55
C LYS A 95 18.03 -0.44 -1.25
N GLU A 96 18.01 0.52 -0.32
CA GLU A 96 18.64 0.32 0.99
C GLU A 96 17.97 -0.84 1.77
N MET A 97 16.65 -1.02 1.65
CA MET A 97 15.98 -2.19 2.25
C MET A 97 16.47 -3.50 1.65
N GLU A 98 16.62 -3.56 0.33
CA GLU A 98 17.17 -4.73 -0.34
C GLU A 98 18.61 -5.04 0.14
N GLU A 99 19.44 -4.00 0.28
CA GLU A 99 20.80 -4.09 0.82
C GLU A 99 20.82 -4.56 2.30
N MET A 100 19.84 -4.17 3.11
CA MET A 100 19.64 -4.66 4.48
C MET A 100 19.21 -6.13 4.56
N GLY A 101 18.84 -6.74 3.43
CA GLY A 101 18.38 -8.13 3.37
C GLY A 101 16.86 -8.30 3.43
N VAL A 102 16.09 -7.22 3.33
CA VAL A 102 14.64 -7.32 3.12
C VAL A 102 14.41 -8.01 1.77
N ARG A 103 13.52 -9.02 1.77
CA ARG A 103 13.10 -9.75 0.57
C ARG A 103 11.58 -9.75 0.55
N GLY A 104 10.95 -9.30 -0.54
CA GLY A 104 9.50 -9.25 -0.67
C GLY A 104 9.03 -7.94 -1.30
N LEU A 105 8.04 -7.29 -0.68
CA LEU A 105 7.32 -6.15 -1.25
C LEU A 105 7.44 -4.91 -0.36
N VAL A 106 7.77 -3.77 -0.97
CA VAL A 106 7.71 -2.45 -0.33
C VAL A 106 6.48 -1.71 -0.87
N ALA A 107 5.61 -1.26 0.03
CA ALA A 107 4.39 -0.55 -0.31
C ALA A 107 4.40 0.91 0.17
N TYR A 108 3.84 1.76 -0.69
CA TYR A 108 3.48 3.16 -0.42
C TYR A 108 1.94 3.27 -0.45
N PRO A 109 1.25 2.88 0.63
CA PRO A 109 -0.19 2.64 0.61
C PRO A 109 -1.03 3.92 0.51
N VAL A 110 -0.51 5.09 0.91
CA VAL A 110 -1.32 6.30 1.08
C VAL A 110 -0.72 7.53 0.39
N GLU A 111 0.51 7.45 -0.09
CA GLU A 111 1.28 8.58 -0.61
C GLU A 111 0.60 9.23 -1.81
N LEU A 112 0.14 8.44 -2.78
CA LEU A 112 -0.61 8.94 -3.94
C LEU A 112 -1.93 9.60 -3.53
N LEU A 113 -2.62 9.00 -2.54
CA LEU A 113 -3.88 9.55 -2.03
C LEU A 113 -3.68 10.89 -1.31
N PHE A 114 -2.63 11.00 -0.50
CA PHE A 114 -2.29 12.24 0.20
C PHE A 114 -1.88 13.34 -0.78
N ALA A 115 -1.07 13.00 -1.79
CA ALA A 115 -0.67 13.94 -2.84
C ALA A 115 -1.89 14.46 -3.63
N ALA A 116 -2.77 13.56 -4.07
CA ALA A 116 -4.00 13.93 -4.77
C ALA A 116 -4.93 14.78 -3.89
N THR A 117 -5.13 14.37 -2.63
CA THR A 117 -5.98 15.10 -1.67
C THR A 117 -5.48 16.51 -1.44
N LYS A 118 -4.16 16.69 -1.24
CA LYS A 118 -3.58 18.02 -1.07
C LYS A 118 -3.77 18.90 -2.32
N ALA A 119 -3.57 18.34 -3.52
CA ALA A 119 -3.79 19.07 -4.77
C ALA A 119 -5.26 19.53 -4.91
N MET A 120 -6.22 18.64 -4.61
CA MET A 120 -7.64 18.97 -4.61
C MET A 120 -8.00 20.05 -3.58
N MET A 121 -7.46 19.94 -2.36
CA MET A 121 -7.68 20.93 -1.29
C MET A 121 -7.19 22.32 -1.69
N ASP A 122 -6.01 22.42 -2.30
CA ASP A 122 -5.44 23.71 -2.75
C ASP A 122 -6.32 24.36 -3.81
N MET A 123 -6.75 23.59 -4.82
CA MET A 123 -7.64 24.09 -5.88
C MET A 123 -9.01 24.52 -5.33
N ALA A 124 -9.60 23.73 -4.43
CA ALA A 124 -10.87 24.07 -3.81
C ALA A 124 -10.77 25.33 -2.93
N ALA A 125 -9.65 25.52 -2.23
CA ALA A 125 -9.39 26.71 -1.44
C ALA A 125 -9.23 27.96 -2.32
N GLU A 126 -8.52 27.86 -3.45
CA GLU A 126 -8.40 28.96 -4.43
C GLU A 126 -9.77 29.32 -5.00
N LEU A 127 -10.54 28.33 -5.47
CA LEU A 127 -11.87 28.54 -6.02
C LEU A 127 -12.80 29.23 -5.01
N ARG A 128 -12.78 28.78 -3.74
CA ARG A 128 -13.59 29.38 -2.66
C ARG A 128 -13.22 30.84 -2.38
N THR A 129 -11.94 31.19 -2.46
CA THR A 129 -11.45 32.52 -2.05
C THR A 129 -11.40 33.52 -3.19
N LYS A 130 -11.17 33.07 -4.42
CA LYS A 130 -10.92 33.92 -5.60
C LYS A 130 -11.95 33.77 -6.71
N GLY A 131 -12.78 32.72 -6.67
CA GLY A 131 -13.75 32.40 -7.73
C GLY A 131 -13.11 31.88 -9.02
N THR A 132 -11.82 31.53 -9.01
CA THR A 132 -11.07 30.99 -10.15
C THR A 132 -9.96 30.04 -9.67
N VAL A 133 -9.30 29.34 -10.61
CA VAL A 133 -8.16 28.42 -10.39
C VAL A 133 -6.94 28.80 -11.24
N HIS A 134 -6.79 30.09 -11.57
CA HIS A 134 -5.72 30.57 -12.45
C HIS A 134 -4.32 30.36 -11.85
N GLU A 135 -4.17 30.44 -10.53
CA GLU A 135 -2.88 30.26 -9.87
C GLU A 135 -2.49 28.78 -9.76
N THR A 136 -3.48 27.89 -9.68
CA THR A 136 -3.27 26.43 -9.76
C THR A 136 -3.29 25.89 -11.19
N ALA A 137 -3.45 26.74 -12.21
CA ALA A 137 -3.60 26.32 -13.60
C ALA A 137 -2.41 25.51 -14.14
N ASP A 138 -1.18 25.78 -13.67
CA ASP A 138 0.00 25.02 -14.08
C ASP A 138 -0.08 23.55 -13.65
N ARG A 139 -0.74 23.23 -12.53
CA ARG A 139 -1.00 21.85 -12.10
C ARG A 139 -1.98 21.13 -13.02
N ILE A 140 -2.96 21.86 -13.55
CA ILE A 140 -3.93 21.34 -14.52
C ILE A 140 -3.23 21.10 -15.86
N LYS A 141 -2.44 22.08 -16.32
CA LYS A 141 -1.71 22.02 -17.59
C LYS A 141 -0.58 20.99 -17.59
N ALA A 142 -0.06 20.61 -16.41
CA ALA A 142 0.94 19.55 -16.27
C ALA A 142 0.43 18.17 -16.75
N LEU A 143 -0.90 17.99 -16.84
CA LEU A 143 -1.51 16.81 -17.44
C LEU A 143 -2.37 17.23 -18.62
N ASP A 144 -1.84 17.08 -19.83
CA ASP A 144 -2.61 17.43 -21.03
C ASP A 144 -3.77 16.43 -21.28
N TYR A 145 -4.81 16.90 -21.98
CA TYR A 145 -6.01 16.10 -22.27
C TYR A 145 -5.70 14.79 -22.99
N ARG A 146 -4.72 14.77 -23.89
CA ARG A 146 -4.36 13.57 -24.65
C ARG A 146 -3.71 12.54 -23.73
N SER A 147 -2.80 12.96 -22.87
CA SER A 147 -2.17 12.12 -21.84
C SER A 147 -3.22 11.56 -20.89
N PHE A 148 -4.15 12.40 -20.41
CA PHE A 148 -5.26 11.94 -19.56
C PHE A 148 -6.19 10.94 -20.27
N PHE A 149 -6.63 11.25 -21.49
CA PHE A 149 -7.52 10.37 -22.25
C PHE A 149 -6.88 9.03 -22.60
N ASN A 150 -5.59 9.03 -22.93
CA ASN A 150 -4.84 7.79 -23.11
C ASN A 150 -4.76 6.99 -21.79
N PHE A 151 -4.51 7.66 -20.68
CA PHE A 151 -4.42 7.03 -19.36
C PHE A 151 -5.74 6.37 -18.93
N ILE A 152 -6.88 7.06 -19.10
CA ILE A 152 -8.21 6.50 -18.75
C ILE A 152 -8.72 5.48 -19.79
N GLY A 153 -7.94 5.19 -20.83
CA GLY A 153 -8.28 4.18 -21.83
C GLY A 153 -9.33 4.62 -22.85
N LEU A 154 -9.51 5.93 -23.07
CA LEU A 154 -10.53 6.45 -24.00
C LEU A 154 -10.35 5.86 -25.41
N ARG A 155 -9.11 5.68 -25.85
CA ARG A 155 -8.83 5.10 -27.18
C ARG A 155 -9.35 3.68 -27.32
N GLN A 156 -9.13 2.84 -26.30
CA GLN A 156 -9.61 1.47 -26.26
C GLN A 156 -11.14 1.43 -26.27
N SER A 157 -11.79 2.35 -25.55
CA SER A 157 -13.25 2.49 -25.59
C SER A 157 -13.74 2.85 -26.99
N LEU A 158 -13.11 3.83 -27.64
CA LEU A 158 -13.46 4.23 -29.01
C LEU A 158 -13.22 3.12 -30.04
N ASP A 159 -12.17 2.30 -29.86
CA ASP A 159 -11.91 1.14 -30.73
C ASP A 159 -13.02 0.08 -30.61
N VAL A 160 -13.59 -0.10 -29.41
CA VAL A 160 -14.77 -0.95 -29.19
C VAL A 160 -16.01 -0.36 -29.86
N ASP A 161 -16.26 0.94 -29.69
CA ASP A 161 -17.40 1.62 -30.31
C ASP A 161 -17.35 1.55 -31.84
N ASN A 162 -16.16 1.72 -32.44
CA ASN A 162 -15.97 1.60 -33.89
C ASN A 162 -16.18 0.16 -34.39
N LYS A 163 -15.83 -0.83 -33.57
CA LYS A 163 -16.04 -2.25 -33.88
C LYS A 163 -17.52 -2.66 -33.76
N PHE A 164 -18.25 -2.03 -32.84
CA PHE A 164 -19.66 -2.28 -32.58
C PHE A 164 -20.45 -0.96 -32.63
N PRO A 165 -20.71 -0.42 -33.84
CA PRO A 165 -21.30 0.90 -33.98
C PRO A 165 -22.69 0.96 -33.32
N PHE A 166 -22.78 1.71 -32.22
CA PHE A 166 -24.03 2.02 -31.58
C PHE A 166 -24.66 3.23 -32.30
N THR A 167 -25.88 3.06 -32.82
CA THR A 167 -26.62 4.18 -33.43
C THR A 167 -27.06 5.14 -32.33
N LEU A 168 -26.39 6.28 -32.19
CA LEU A 168 -26.84 7.36 -31.32
C LEU A 168 -27.97 8.12 -32.03
N SER A 169 -29.17 8.09 -31.47
CA SER A 169 -30.25 8.99 -31.90
C SER A 169 -29.90 10.43 -31.49
N LYS A 170 -30.11 11.37 -32.42
CA LYS A 170 -30.04 12.81 -32.14
C LYS A 170 -31.07 13.24 -31.12
#